data_AF-A0A135HXM5-F1
#
_entry.id   AF-A0A135HXM5-F1
#
_cell.length_a   1.000
_cell.length_b   1.000
_cell.length_c   1.000
_cell.angle_alpha   90.00
_cell.angle_beta   90.00
_cell.angle_gamma   90.00
#
_symmetry.space_group_name_H-M   'P 1'
#
loop_
_entity.id
_entity.type
_entity.pdbx_description
1 polymer ?
#
loop_
_entity_poly.entity_id
_entity_poly.type
_entity_poly.pdbx_seq_one_letter_code
_entity_poly.pdbx_strand_id
1 'polypeptide(L)'
;MFELINLLETVYRTISADLEAWFRQFPEGLAWNVFSDYCIGDSNKANDTFAFAIVLNHDTQSNIEEYIAAVAPSDIKGSRSSSQGLIEYLSCPVVFSVSYLIEKKSKLLRDYMTDDNIRGALQDMRDVVSQMVVMMPEKADHYRAVDRRLASFQTEMKKRSPNSNLARQILLCSAFASIVCRHLAVKKKPKFIRWISDRDAMFDKHDKVAFDLSFLYFHLHRMMNGQDALEPEFYFGLPGWDGENEYAEFIRIADYLAGTLADIKLPEMTFSHAKFEPVFRNLFVNGPNAALVEVLARDGGGVTARRLVPTAPIIL
;
A
#
# COMPACT_ATOMS: atom_id res chain seq x y z
N MET A 1 -3.38 -16.37 0.25
CA MET A 1 -3.69 -14.93 0.07
C MET A 1 -4.92 -14.48 0.84
N PHE A 2 -6.08 -15.13 0.72
CA PHE A 2 -7.26 -14.76 1.53
C PHE A 2 -7.03 -14.81 3.04
N GLU A 3 -6.29 -15.80 3.54
CA GLU A 3 -5.89 -15.84 4.95
C GLU A 3 -5.07 -14.61 5.38
N LEU A 4 -4.14 -14.15 4.52
CA LEU A 4 -3.39 -12.92 4.76
C LEU A 4 -4.32 -11.71 4.79
N ILE A 5 -5.28 -11.60 3.88
CA ILE A 5 -6.28 -10.52 3.87
C ILE A 5 -7.08 -10.52 5.18
N ASN A 6 -7.57 -11.69 5.63
CA ASN A 6 -8.32 -11.82 6.90
C ASN A 6 -7.46 -11.49 8.14
N LEU A 7 -6.17 -11.87 8.12
CA LEU A 7 -5.22 -11.51 9.15
C LEU A 7 -5.02 -9.98 9.21
N LEU A 8 -4.82 -9.35 8.05
CA LEU A 8 -4.66 -7.90 7.96
C LEU A 8 -5.91 -7.18 8.44
N GLU A 9 -7.10 -7.66 8.08
CA GLU A 9 -8.37 -7.13 8.58
C GLU A 9 -8.45 -7.16 10.11
N THR A 10 -7.97 -8.25 10.72
CA THR A 10 -7.93 -8.39 12.19
C THR A 10 -7.01 -7.35 12.81
N VAL A 11 -5.82 -7.12 12.23
CA VAL A 11 -4.91 -6.06 12.71
C VAL A 11 -5.53 -4.69 12.52
N TYR A 12 -6.21 -4.46 11.41
CA TYR A 12 -6.84 -3.17 11.14
C TYR A 12 -7.95 -2.81 12.10
N ARG A 13 -8.63 -3.78 12.74
CA ARG A 13 -9.56 -3.48 13.85
C ARG A 13 -8.87 -2.75 15.02
N THR A 14 -7.56 -2.91 15.16
CA THR A 14 -6.78 -2.16 16.16
C THR A 14 -6.36 -0.76 15.67
N ILE A 15 -6.44 -0.51 14.36
CA ILE A 15 -6.16 0.80 13.73
C ILE A 15 -7.47 1.58 13.54
N SER A 16 -8.60 0.89 13.44
CA SER A 16 -9.88 1.48 13.04
C SER A 16 -10.36 2.58 13.97
N ALA A 17 -10.05 2.53 15.27
CA ALA A 17 -10.42 3.58 16.20
C ALA A 17 -9.76 4.93 15.86
N ASP A 18 -8.48 4.93 15.52
CA ASP A 18 -7.74 6.14 15.15
C ASP A 18 -8.16 6.64 13.78
N LEU A 19 -8.31 5.71 12.83
CA LEU A 19 -8.79 6.03 11.50
C LEU A 19 -10.21 6.60 11.54
N GLU A 20 -11.10 6.05 12.39
CA GLU A 20 -12.45 6.57 12.61
C GLU A 20 -12.42 7.94 13.28
N ALA A 21 -11.59 8.13 14.31
CA ALA A 21 -11.43 9.43 14.96
C ALA A 21 -10.97 10.50 13.97
N TRP A 22 -9.94 10.20 13.18
CA TRP A 22 -9.45 11.05 12.10
C TRP A 22 -10.54 11.34 11.06
N PHE A 23 -11.34 10.33 10.71
CA PHE A 23 -12.42 10.45 9.75
C PHE A 23 -13.58 11.34 10.21
N ARG A 24 -13.83 11.53 11.52
CA ARG A 24 -15.03 12.24 12.02
C ARG A 24 -15.19 13.64 11.44
N GLN A 25 -14.09 14.32 11.13
CA GLN A 25 -14.10 15.69 10.60
C GLN A 25 -14.55 15.79 9.13
N PHE A 26 -14.62 14.68 8.41
CA PHE A 26 -14.90 14.67 6.97
C PHE A 26 -16.27 14.07 6.65
N PRO A 27 -17.11 14.70 5.81
CA PRO A 27 -18.36 14.10 5.34
C PRO A 27 -18.13 12.85 4.48
N GLU A 28 -19.18 12.04 4.32
CA GLU A 28 -19.21 10.96 3.33
C GLU A 28 -19.21 11.52 1.89
N GLY A 29 -18.85 10.69 0.90
CA GLY A 29 -18.95 11.06 -0.52
C GLY A 29 -17.81 11.93 -1.05
N LEU A 30 -16.82 12.28 -0.22
CA LEU A 30 -15.62 12.98 -0.68
C LEU A 30 -14.73 12.09 -1.57
N ALA A 31 -13.91 12.73 -2.40
CA ALA A 31 -12.89 12.07 -3.20
C ALA A 31 -11.57 11.97 -2.45
N TRP A 32 -10.83 10.88 -2.69
CA TRP A 32 -9.59 10.59 -1.98
C TRP A 32 -8.50 10.11 -2.93
N ASN A 33 -7.27 10.46 -2.60
CA ASN A 33 -6.08 9.93 -3.22
C ASN A 33 -5.40 8.95 -2.25
N VAL A 34 -4.76 7.92 -2.79
CA VAL A 34 -3.84 7.05 -2.07
C VAL A 34 -2.50 7.14 -2.79
N PHE A 35 -1.48 7.65 -2.12
CA PHE A 35 -0.12 7.70 -2.64
C PHE A 35 0.71 6.57 -2.04
N SER A 36 1.54 5.90 -2.83
CA SER A 36 2.38 4.81 -2.32
C SER A 36 3.78 4.80 -2.88
N ASP A 37 4.71 4.40 -2.01
CA ASP A 37 6.11 4.12 -2.33
C ASP A 37 6.56 2.87 -1.55
N TYR A 38 7.64 2.26 -2.03
CA TYR A 38 8.15 1.00 -1.55
C TYR A 38 9.66 1.06 -1.39
N CYS A 39 10.15 0.37 -0.36
CA CYS A 39 11.57 0.11 -0.23
C CYS A 39 11.73 -1.38 0.04
N ILE A 40 12.04 -2.13 -1.03
CA ILE A 40 12.04 -3.58 -1.03
C ILE A 40 13.37 -4.09 -1.58
N GLY A 41 13.97 -5.07 -0.89
CA GLY A 41 15.16 -5.77 -1.36
C GLY A 41 16.47 -4.98 -1.25
N ASP A 42 16.45 -3.74 -0.74
CA ASP A 42 17.67 -2.95 -0.52
C ASP A 42 18.53 -3.62 0.56
N SER A 43 19.73 -4.09 0.19
CA SER A 43 20.66 -4.82 1.06
C SER A 43 21.07 -4.04 2.32
N ASN A 44 21.02 -2.71 2.29
CA ASN A 44 21.43 -1.84 3.39
C ASN A 44 20.29 -1.53 4.38
N LYS A 45 19.06 -1.90 4.04
CA LYS A 45 17.87 -1.66 4.87
C LYS A 45 17.51 -2.86 5.73
N ALA A 46 16.88 -2.58 6.87
CA ALA A 46 16.49 -3.58 7.86
C ALA A 46 15.21 -4.31 7.45
N ASN A 47 14.28 -3.59 6.79
CA ASN A 47 12.94 -4.09 6.47
C ASN A 47 12.61 -3.87 5.00
N ASP A 48 11.79 -4.76 4.45
CA ASP A 48 11.01 -4.47 3.25
C ASP A 48 9.77 -3.68 3.68
N THR A 49 9.52 -2.53 3.06
CA THR A 49 8.49 -1.58 3.48
C THR A 49 7.54 -1.24 2.34
N PHE A 50 6.24 -1.21 2.66
CA PHE A 50 5.17 -0.74 1.79
C PHE A 50 4.44 0.41 2.50
N ALA A 51 4.50 1.61 1.94
CA ALA A 51 3.88 2.78 2.55
C ALA A 51 2.71 3.29 1.71
N PHE A 52 1.62 3.65 2.38
CA PHE A 52 0.43 4.23 1.78
C PHE A 52 0.03 5.49 2.55
N ALA A 53 -0.11 6.61 1.85
CA ALA A 53 -0.67 7.85 2.38
C ALA A 53 -2.05 8.08 1.77
N ILE A 54 -3.08 7.99 2.61
CA ILE A 54 -4.46 8.34 2.27
C ILE A 54 -4.58 9.86 2.41
N VAL A 55 -4.91 10.54 1.32
CA VAL A 55 -4.98 12.00 1.27
C VAL A 55 -6.35 12.42 0.79
N LEU A 56 -7.04 13.27 1.55
CA LEU A 56 -8.27 13.89 1.08
C LEU A 56 -7.99 14.69 -0.19
N ASN A 57 -8.87 14.63 -1.18
CA ASN A 57 -8.77 15.52 -2.34
C ASN A 57 -9.20 16.95 -1.95
N HIS A 58 -8.38 17.60 -1.14
CA HIS A 58 -8.69 18.85 -0.42
C HIS A 58 -8.30 20.11 -1.20
N ASP A 59 -7.52 19.97 -2.27
CA ASP A 59 -7.08 21.05 -3.15
C ASP A 59 -6.88 20.51 -4.57
N THR A 60 -6.48 21.38 -5.49
CA THR A 60 -6.11 21.02 -6.86
C THR A 60 -4.79 20.24 -6.89
N GLN A 61 -4.61 19.43 -7.93
CA GLN A 61 -3.39 18.67 -8.14
C GLN A 61 -2.15 19.59 -8.22
N SER A 62 -2.23 20.66 -9.03
CA SER A 62 -1.16 21.65 -9.22
C SER A 62 -0.72 22.29 -7.91
N ASN A 63 -1.67 22.73 -7.06
CA ASN A 63 -1.33 23.37 -5.79
C ASN A 63 -0.55 22.43 -4.85
N ILE A 64 -0.96 21.16 -4.79
CA ILE A 64 -0.29 20.18 -3.93
C ILE A 64 1.08 19.81 -4.51
N GLU A 65 1.20 19.62 -5.82
CA GLU A 65 2.47 19.37 -6.51
C GLU A 65 3.46 20.52 -6.29
N GLU A 66 3.03 21.76 -6.51
CA GLU A 66 3.84 22.97 -6.31
C GLU A 66 4.32 23.10 -4.87
N TYR A 67 3.43 22.85 -3.89
CA TYR A 67 3.82 22.86 -2.48
C TYR A 67 4.89 21.79 -2.18
N ILE A 68 4.67 20.54 -2.61
CA ILE A 68 5.61 19.45 -2.36
C ILE A 68 6.95 19.71 -3.05
N ALA A 69 6.94 20.19 -4.29
CA ALA A 69 8.14 20.55 -5.02
C ALA A 69 8.94 21.64 -4.28
N ALA A 70 8.26 22.62 -3.69
CA ALA A 70 8.90 23.69 -2.94
C ALA A 70 9.52 23.22 -1.62
N VAL A 71 8.81 22.37 -0.85
CA VAL A 71 9.28 21.96 0.49
C VAL A 71 10.17 20.71 0.47
N ALA A 72 10.00 19.83 -0.50
CA ALA A 72 10.73 18.59 -0.67
C ALA A 72 11.14 18.42 -2.15
N PRO A 73 12.18 19.14 -2.60
CA PRO A 73 12.61 19.14 -4.01
C PRO A 73 13.20 17.79 -4.45
N SER A 74 13.52 16.90 -3.52
CA SER A 74 14.06 15.57 -3.79
C SER A 74 13.56 14.55 -2.77
N ASP A 75 13.61 13.29 -3.18
CA ASP A 75 13.30 12.14 -2.33
C ASP A 75 14.16 12.12 -1.05
N ILE A 76 13.64 11.52 0.01
CA ILE A 76 14.38 11.41 1.28
C ILE A 76 15.66 10.61 1.08
N LYS A 77 15.67 9.63 0.16
CA LYS A 77 16.82 8.75 -0.13
C LYS A 77 18.02 9.58 -0.63
N GLY A 78 17.79 10.52 -1.54
CA GLY A 78 18.81 11.44 -2.07
C GLY A 78 19.17 12.61 -1.15
N SER A 79 18.34 12.88 -0.14
CA SER A 79 18.49 14.04 0.74
C SER A 79 19.41 13.76 1.93
N ARG A 80 20.15 14.79 2.42
CA ARG A 80 20.97 14.70 3.64
C ARG A 80 20.17 14.95 4.93
N SER A 81 19.07 15.67 4.83
CA SER A 81 18.15 16.01 5.91
C SER A 81 16.71 15.69 5.48
N SER A 82 15.78 15.61 6.43
CA SER A 82 14.35 15.56 6.15
C SER A 82 13.79 16.97 5.93
N SER A 83 12.77 17.06 5.08
CA SER A 83 11.98 18.28 4.91
C SER A 83 10.99 18.46 6.05
N GLN A 84 11.09 19.58 6.77
CA GLN A 84 10.13 19.96 7.79
C GLN A 84 8.73 20.21 7.19
N GLY A 85 8.65 20.90 6.04
CA GLY A 85 7.37 21.21 5.40
C GLY A 85 6.62 19.96 4.91
N LEU A 86 7.33 18.91 4.48
CA LEU A 86 6.69 17.65 4.13
C LEU A 86 6.28 16.83 5.37
N ILE A 87 7.07 16.86 6.45
CA ILE A 87 6.68 16.27 7.73
C ILE A 87 5.40 16.94 8.26
N GLU A 88 5.33 18.27 8.20
CA GLU A 88 4.15 19.03 8.59
C GLU A 88 2.93 18.66 7.75
N TYR A 89 3.10 18.56 6.42
CA TYR A 89 2.03 18.14 5.52
C TYR A 89 1.54 16.71 5.80
N LEU A 90 2.46 15.76 6.02
CA LEU A 90 2.12 14.38 6.43
C LEU A 90 1.43 14.33 7.80
N SER A 91 1.64 15.35 8.64
CA SER A 91 0.98 15.49 9.95
C SER A 91 -0.35 16.24 9.85
N CYS A 92 -0.72 16.79 8.70
CA CYS A 92 -1.94 17.55 8.54
C CYS A 92 -3.19 16.66 8.71
N PRO A 93 -4.34 17.25 9.09
CA PRO A 93 -5.60 16.50 9.21
C PRO A 93 -6.08 15.88 7.90
N VAL A 94 -5.57 16.28 6.74
CA VAL A 94 -5.98 15.75 5.42
C VAL A 94 -5.22 14.50 5.01
N VAL A 95 -4.22 14.07 5.78
CA VAL A 95 -3.40 12.88 5.50
C VAL A 95 -3.56 11.87 6.63
N PHE A 96 -3.72 10.59 6.26
CA PHE A 96 -3.56 9.46 7.15
C PHE A 96 -2.68 8.41 6.48
N SER A 97 -1.63 7.96 7.15
CA SER A 97 -0.72 6.96 6.60
C SER A 97 -0.93 5.59 7.21
N VAL A 98 -0.80 4.55 6.38
CA VAL A 98 -0.65 3.17 6.83
C VAL A 98 0.56 2.57 6.15
N SER A 99 1.48 2.04 6.96
CA SER A 99 2.70 1.43 6.46
C SER A 99 2.86 0.01 6.99
N TYR A 100 3.38 -0.86 6.14
CA TYR A 100 3.62 -2.26 6.42
C TYR A 100 5.12 -2.56 6.38
N LEU A 101 5.60 -3.16 7.46
CA LEU A 101 6.97 -3.64 7.63
C LEU A 101 6.98 -5.15 7.50
N ILE A 102 7.87 -5.65 6.65
CA ILE A 102 8.19 -7.08 6.57
C ILE A 102 9.67 -7.23 6.89
N GLU A 103 9.98 -8.06 7.89
CA GLU A 103 11.36 -8.35 8.21
C GLU A 103 12.05 -8.99 7.00
N LYS A 104 13.19 -8.42 6.60
CA LYS A 104 13.95 -8.84 5.43
C LYS A 104 14.43 -10.29 5.50
N LYS A 105 14.66 -10.82 6.71
CA LYS A 105 15.05 -12.23 6.92
C LYS A 105 13.99 -13.20 6.39
N SER A 106 12.72 -12.79 6.36
CA SER A 106 11.61 -13.59 5.82
C SER A 106 11.58 -13.66 4.30
N LYS A 107 12.39 -12.82 3.61
CA LYS A 107 12.46 -12.72 2.15
C LYS A 107 11.06 -12.54 1.54
N LEU A 108 10.34 -11.51 2.01
CA LEU A 108 8.94 -11.25 1.63
C LEU A 108 8.02 -12.44 1.95
N LEU A 109 8.14 -12.99 3.16
CA LEU A 109 7.32 -14.12 3.62
C LEU A 109 7.45 -15.36 2.71
N ARG A 110 8.64 -15.62 2.16
CA ARG A 110 8.89 -16.67 1.15
C ARG A 110 8.33 -18.03 1.53
N ASP A 111 8.46 -18.39 2.79
CA ASP A 111 8.10 -19.72 3.27
C ASP A 111 6.58 -19.87 3.47
N TYR A 112 5.83 -18.75 3.59
CA TYR A 112 4.37 -18.71 3.52
C TYR A 112 3.86 -18.55 2.09
N MET A 113 4.54 -17.73 1.27
CA MET A 113 4.21 -17.46 -0.13
C MET A 113 5.07 -18.31 -1.07
N THR A 114 4.89 -19.62 -0.98
CA THR A 114 5.58 -20.56 -1.88
C THR A 114 5.09 -20.38 -3.31
N ASP A 115 5.86 -20.87 -4.28
CA ASP A 115 5.46 -20.79 -5.69
C ASP A 115 4.14 -21.54 -5.95
N ASP A 116 3.86 -22.62 -5.22
CA ASP A 116 2.59 -23.33 -5.28
C ASP A 116 1.43 -22.48 -4.74
N ASN A 117 1.62 -21.80 -3.61
CA ASN A 117 0.60 -20.90 -3.08
C ASN A 117 0.33 -19.73 -4.03
N ILE A 118 1.37 -19.20 -4.68
CA ILE A 118 1.24 -18.14 -5.70
C ILE A 118 0.47 -18.66 -6.91
N ARG A 119 0.82 -19.83 -7.45
CA ARG A 119 0.12 -20.45 -8.59
C ARG A 119 -1.35 -20.72 -8.28
N GLY A 120 -1.64 -21.26 -7.09
CA GLY A 120 -3.01 -21.49 -6.61
C GLY A 120 -3.78 -20.17 -6.52
N ALA A 121 -3.23 -19.17 -5.84
CA ALA A 121 -3.88 -17.86 -5.71
C ALA A 121 -4.16 -17.19 -7.08
N LEU A 122 -3.26 -17.32 -8.05
CA LEU A 122 -3.50 -16.80 -9.40
C LEU A 122 -4.63 -17.55 -10.11
N GLN A 123 -4.73 -18.87 -9.93
CA GLN A 123 -5.85 -19.64 -10.48
C GLN A 123 -7.17 -19.21 -9.85
N ASP A 124 -7.22 -19.11 -8.52
CA ASP A 124 -8.41 -18.67 -7.80
C ASP A 124 -8.89 -17.29 -8.29
N MET A 125 -7.96 -16.35 -8.51
CA MET A 125 -8.30 -15.02 -9.03
C MET A 125 -8.84 -15.05 -10.47
N ARG A 126 -8.33 -15.94 -11.32
CA ARG A 126 -8.88 -16.11 -12.68
C ARG A 126 -10.28 -16.72 -12.64
N ASP A 127 -10.54 -17.65 -11.73
CA ASP A 127 -11.87 -18.23 -11.54
C ASP A 127 -12.86 -17.16 -11.06
N VAL A 128 -12.43 -16.26 -10.16
CA VAL A 128 -13.21 -15.08 -9.77
C VAL A 128 -13.49 -14.18 -10.97
N VAL A 129 -12.48 -13.85 -11.77
CA VAL A 129 -12.66 -13.00 -12.97
C VAL A 129 -13.65 -13.61 -13.94
N SER A 130 -13.61 -14.93 -14.14
CA SER A 130 -14.59 -15.65 -14.95
C SER A 130 -16.03 -15.46 -14.44
N GLN A 131 -16.23 -15.53 -13.11
CA GLN A 131 -17.54 -15.23 -12.50
C GLN A 131 -17.93 -13.76 -12.70
N MET A 132 -17.00 -12.82 -12.56
CA MET A 132 -17.27 -11.39 -12.76
C MET A 132 -17.73 -11.07 -14.19
N VAL A 133 -17.16 -11.73 -15.21
CA VAL A 133 -17.60 -11.60 -16.61
C VAL A 133 -19.07 -12.02 -16.79
N VAL A 134 -19.52 -13.05 -16.07
CA VAL A 134 -20.90 -13.53 -16.13
C VAL A 134 -21.84 -12.62 -15.34
N MET A 135 -21.43 -12.18 -14.15
CA MET A 135 -22.25 -11.34 -13.27
C MET A 135 -22.39 -9.90 -13.77
N MET A 136 -21.40 -9.38 -14.50
CA MET A 136 -21.39 -8.01 -15.04
C MET A 136 -21.06 -8.02 -16.53
N PRO A 137 -22.02 -8.45 -17.40
CA PRO A 137 -21.80 -8.52 -18.83
C PRO A 137 -21.37 -7.18 -19.46
N GLU A 138 -21.82 -6.05 -18.88
CA GLU A 138 -21.45 -4.70 -19.30
C GLU A 138 -19.99 -4.34 -19.03
N LYS A 139 -19.32 -5.04 -18.10
CA LYS A 139 -17.88 -4.91 -17.81
C LYS A 139 -17.06 -6.10 -18.32
N ALA A 140 -17.65 -6.99 -19.13
CA ALA A 140 -17.00 -8.22 -19.58
C ALA A 140 -15.65 -7.98 -20.26
N ASP A 141 -15.52 -6.95 -21.10
CA ASP A 141 -14.27 -6.65 -21.81
C ASP A 141 -13.15 -6.19 -20.88
N HIS A 142 -13.49 -5.42 -19.85
CA HIS A 142 -12.55 -5.07 -18.78
C HIS A 142 -12.03 -6.33 -18.09
N TYR A 143 -12.93 -7.20 -17.60
CA TYR A 143 -12.54 -8.42 -16.89
C TYR A 143 -11.81 -9.44 -17.79
N ARG A 144 -12.11 -9.50 -19.09
CA ARG A 144 -11.30 -10.28 -20.06
C ARG A 144 -9.89 -9.73 -20.21
N ALA A 145 -9.70 -8.41 -20.15
CA ALA A 145 -8.37 -7.82 -20.15
C ALA A 145 -7.61 -8.19 -18.85
N VAL A 146 -8.29 -8.14 -17.71
CA VAL A 146 -7.74 -8.62 -16.42
C VAL A 146 -7.33 -10.09 -16.49
N ASP A 147 -8.17 -10.98 -17.03
CA ASP A 147 -7.84 -12.41 -17.16
C ASP A 147 -6.58 -12.62 -18.01
N ARG A 148 -6.41 -11.86 -19.10
CA ARG A 148 -5.20 -11.95 -19.94
C ARG A 148 -3.93 -11.57 -19.16
N ARG A 149 -3.98 -10.54 -18.32
CA ARG A 149 -2.85 -10.14 -17.46
C ARG A 149 -2.55 -11.18 -16.39
N LEU A 150 -3.58 -11.71 -15.73
CA LEU A 150 -3.44 -12.82 -14.78
C LEU A 150 -2.90 -14.09 -15.45
N ALA A 151 -3.34 -14.42 -16.67
CA ALA A 151 -2.84 -15.55 -17.44
C ALA A 151 -1.36 -15.38 -17.81
N SER A 152 -0.93 -14.17 -18.16
CA SER A 152 0.49 -13.83 -18.37
C SER A 152 1.30 -14.07 -17.11
N PHE A 153 0.79 -13.62 -15.96
CA PHE A 153 1.43 -13.84 -14.66
C PHE A 153 1.50 -15.32 -14.29
N GLN A 154 0.40 -16.06 -14.47
CA GLN A 154 0.36 -17.50 -14.23
C GLN A 154 1.33 -18.27 -15.13
N THR A 155 1.51 -17.84 -16.38
CA THR A 155 2.48 -18.43 -17.31
C THR A 155 3.92 -18.22 -16.84
N GLU A 156 4.25 -17.04 -16.30
CA GLU A 156 5.56 -16.80 -15.70
C GLU A 156 5.83 -17.73 -14.51
N MET A 157 4.83 -17.93 -13.65
CA MET A 157 4.95 -18.80 -12.47
C MET A 157 5.05 -20.31 -12.81
N LYS A 158 4.85 -20.69 -14.07
CA LYS A 158 5.04 -22.07 -14.58
C LYS A 158 6.44 -22.31 -15.17
N LYS A 159 7.27 -21.28 -15.30
CA LYS A 159 8.65 -21.42 -15.81
C LYS A 159 9.51 -22.23 -14.83
N ARG A 160 10.60 -22.82 -15.33
CA ARG A 160 11.58 -23.56 -14.50
C ARG A 160 12.20 -22.72 -13.38
N SER A 161 12.36 -21.41 -13.61
CA SER A 161 12.85 -20.44 -12.63
C SER A 161 11.96 -19.19 -12.73
N PRO A 162 10.84 -19.17 -12.00
CA PRO A 162 9.96 -18.01 -11.98
C PRO A 162 10.60 -16.88 -11.15
N ASN A 163 10.21 -15.63 -11.41
CA ASN A 163 10.61 -14.51 -10.56
C ASN A 163 9.72 -14.43 -9.31
N SER A 164 9.88 -15.39 -8.40
CA SER A 164 9.02 -15.52 -7.23
C SER A 164 9.12 -14.32 -6.28
N ASN A 165 10.26 -13.63 -6.25
CA ASN A 165 10.40 -12.42 -5.42
C ASN A 165 9.48 -11.31 -5.93
N LEU A 166 9.53 -10.99 -7.22
CA LEU A 166 8.62 -10.01 -7.82
C LEU A 166 7.16 -10.44 -7.67
N ALA A 167 6.87 -11.74 -7.81
CA ALA A 167 5.52 -12.24 -7.60
C ALA A 167 4.99 -11.98 -6.18
N ARG A 168 5.84 -12.16 -5.15
CA ARG A 168 5.50 -11.83 -3.75
C ARG A 168 5.28 -10.34 -3.57
N GLN A 169 6.14 -9.50 -4.15
CA GLN A 169 6.00 -8.05 -4.11
C GLN A 169 4.64 -7.60 -4.66
N ILE A 170 4.29 -8.06 -5.87
CA ILE A 170 3.00 -7.77 -6.52
C ILE A 170 1.83 -8.18 -5.62
N LEU A 171 1.82 -9.43 -5.12
CA LEU A 171 0.72 -9.96 -4.32
C LEU A 171 0.58 -9.25 -2.96
N LEU A 172 1.70 -8.96 -2.29
CA LEU A 172 1.73 -8.24 -1.01
C LEU A 172 1.25 -6.81 -1.18
N CYS A 173 1.80 -6.08 -2.16
CA CYS A 173 1.37 -4.72 -2.48
C CYS A 173 -0.13 -4.67 -2.77
N SER A 174 -0.62 -5.59 -3.60
CA SER A 174 -2.04 -5.69 -3.96
C SER A 174 -2.92 -5.91 -2.73
N ALA A 175 -2.53 -6.84 -1.85
CA ALA A 175 -3.25 -7.15 -0.62
C ALA A 175 -3.28 -5.94 0.34
N PHE A 176 -2.13 -5.31 0.58
CA PHE A 176 -2.02 -4.13 1.45
C PHE A 176 -2.86 -2.96 0.93
N ALA A 177 -2.73 -2.62 -0.36
CA ALA A 177 -3.53 -1.56 -0.99
C ALA A 177 -5.03 -1.85 -0.90
N SER A 178 -5.44 -3.12 -1.06
CA SER A 178 -6.86 -3.49 -1.01
C SER A 178 -7.48 -3.24 0.37
N ILE A 179 -6.72 -3.51 1.44
CA ILE A 179 -7.14 -3.26 2.82
C ILE A 179 -7.23 -1.75 3.08
N VAL A 180 -6.21 -0.98 2.71
CA VAL A 180 -6.20 0.49 2.82
C VAL A 180 -7.45 1.09 2.16
N CYS A 181 -7.73 0.72 0.91
CA CYS A 181 -8.86 1.25 0.16
C CYS A 181 -10.20 0.79 0.73
N ARG A 182 -10.28 -0.45 1.24
CA ARG A 182 -11.49 -0.99 1.85
C ARG A 182 -11.92 -0.20 3.08
N HIS A 183 -11.00 0.10 4.00
CA HIS A 183 -11.38 0.84 5.20
C HIS A 183 -11.90 2.23 4.89
N LEU A 184 -11.28 2.90 3.91
CA LEU A 184 -11.78 4.16 3.38
C LEU A 184 -13.19 4.01 2.78
N ALA A 185 -13.40 3.00 1.93
CA ALA A 185 -14.69 2.73 1.29
C ALA A 185 -15.82 2.47 2.30
N VAL A 186 -15.58 1.60 3.28
CA VAL A 186 -16.57 1.21 4.28
C VAL A 186 -16.98 2.39 5.17
N LYS A 187 -16.04 3.28 5.51
CA LYS A 187 -16.29 4.37 6.48
C LYS A 187 -16.72 5.67 5.86
N LYS A 188 -16.35 5.94 4.60
CA LYS A 188 -16.59 7.24 3.96
C LYS A 188 -17.40 7.19 2.68
N LYS A 189 -17.64 6.01 2.11
CA LYS A 189 -18.35 5.84 0.83
C LYS A 189 -17.88 6.90 -0.19
N PRO A 190 -16.57 6.93 -0.46
CA PRO A 190 -15.99 8.02 -1.23
C PRO A 190 -16.57 8.03 -2.63
N LYS A 191 -16.63 9.20 -3.28
CA LYS A 191 -17.05 9.28 -4.69
C LYS A 191 -16.11 8.46 -5.57
N PHE A 192 -14.81 8.61 -5.32
CA PHE A 192 -13.78 7.78 -5.92
C PHE A 192 -12.55 7.68 -5.02
N ILE A 193 -11.75 6.65 -5.28
CA ILE A 193 -10.40 6.48 -4.75
C ILE A 193 -9.43 6.47 -5.93
N ARG A 194 -8.48 7.41 -5.94
CA ARG A 194 -7.39 7.43 -6.93
C ARG A 194 -6.11 6.93 -6.29
N TRP A 195 -5.61 5.78 -6.71
CA TRP A 195 -4.34 5.23 -6.24
C TRP A 195 -3.20 5.57 -7.22
N ILE A 196 -2.29 6.42 -6.78
CA ILE A 196 -1.08 6.81 -7.51
C ILE A 196 0.12 6.17 -6.82
N SER A 197 0.91 5.40 -7.56
CA SER A 197 2.04 4.65 -7.03
C SER A 197 3.35 5.05 -7.71
N ASP A 198 4.47 4.91 -7.00
CA ASP A 198 5.78 4.96 -7.67
C ASP A 198 5.89 3.88 -8.75
N ARG A 199 6.69 4.16 -9.76
CA ARG A 199 6.97 3.24 -10.85
C ARG A 199 7.96 2.18 -10.37
N ASP A 200 7.42 1.04 -9.97
CA ASP A 200 8.20 -0.15 -9.62
C ASP A 200 8.01 -1.27 -10.66
N ALA A 201 8.94 -2.22 -10.72
CA ALA A 201 8.80 -3.46 -11.49
C ALA A 201 7.48 -4.19 -11.18
N MET A 202 6.94 -4.05 -9.97
CA MET A 202 5.61 -4.57 -9.61
C MET A 202 4.49 -4.09 -10.54
N PHE A 203 4.57 -2.85 -11.03
CA PHE A 203 3.54 -2.23 -11.87
C PHE A 203 3.86 -2.33 -13.36
N ASP A 204 5.15 -2.36 -13.74
CA ASP A 204 5.51 -2.55 -15.15
C ASP A 204 5.28 -4.00 -15.61
N LYS A 205 5.40 -4.97 -14.69
CA LYS A 205 5.27 -6.38 -15.02
C LYS A 205 3.80 -6.79 -15.21
N HIS A 206 3.56 -7.62 -16.22
CA HIS A 206 2.23 -8.14 -16.59
C HIS A 206 1.18 -7.03 -16.79
N ASP A 207 1.61 -5.87 -17.29
CA ASP A 207 0.73 -4.74 -17.62
C ASP A 207 -0.09 -4.25 -16.41
N LYS A 208 0.60 -3.93 -15.31
CA LYS A 208 0.00 -3.31 -14.10
C LYS A 208 -0.98 -4.21 -13.34
N VAL A 209 -0.75 -5.52 -13.40
CA VAL A 209 -1.59 -6.55 -12.74
C VAL A 209 -1.77 -6.34 -11.23
N ALA A 210 -0.86 -5.61 -10.57
CA ALA A 210 -0.98 -5.28 -9.15
C ALA A 210 -2.24 -4.44 -8.85
N PHE A 211 -2.62 -3.52 -9.74
CA PHE A 211 -3.86 -2.76 -9.62
C PHE A 211 -5.09 -3.67 -9.72
N ASP A 212 -5.09 -4.58 -10.71
CA ASP A 212 -6.20 -5.53 -10.89
C ASP A 212 -6.36 -6.42 -9.66
N LEU A 213 -5.26 -7.00 -9.16
CA LEU A 213 -5.28 -7.88 -7.99
C LEU A 213 -5.79 -7.16 -6.76
N SER A 214 -5.36 -5.91 -6.54
CA SER A 214 -5.85 -5.10 -5.42
C SER A 214 -7.35 -4.89 -5.49
N PHE A 215 -7.87 -4.60 -6.69
CA PHE A 215 -9.29 -4.37 -6.89
C PHE A 215 -10.12 -5.65 -6.79
N LEU A 216 -9.60 -6.78 -7.28
CA LEU A 216 -10.22 -8.09 -7.08
C LEU A 216 -10.30 -8.46 -5.60
N TYR A 217 -9.22 -8.27 -4.83
CA TYR A 217 -9.22 -8.50 -3.38
C TYR A 217 -10.23 -7.60 -2.65
N PHE A 218 -10.29 -6.32 -3.03
CA PHE A 218 -11.26 -5.37 -2.51
C PHE A 218 -12.70 -5.84 -2.77
N HIS A 219 -13.03 -6.17 -4.02
CA HIS A 219 -14.36 -6.62 -4.42
C HIS A 219 -14.79 -7.90 -3.72
N LEU A 220 -13.93 -8.92 -3.73
CA LEU A 220 -14.22 -10.21 -3.11
C LEU A 220 -14.56 -10.05 -1.65
N HIS A 221 -13.77 -9.25 -0.93
CA HIS A 221 -14.05 -8.98 0.47
C HIS A 221 -15.38 -8.25 0.64
N ARG A 222 -15.72 -7.26 -0.18
CA ARG A 222 -17.02 -6.56 -0.10
C ARG A 222 -18.19 -7.49 -0.36
N MET A 223 -18.11 -8.31 -1.42
CA MET A 223 -19.13 -9.31 -1.76
C MET A 223 -19.35 -10.31 -0.62
N MET A 224 -18.27 -10.83 -0.03
CA MET A 224 -18.34 -11.75 1.11
C MET A 224 -19.02 -11.14 2.35
N ASN A 225 -19.07 -9.81 2.44
CA ASN A 225 -19.72 -9.08 3.53
C ASN A 225 -21.07 -8.47 3.11
N GLY A 226 -21.64 -8.88 1.97
CA GLY A 226 -22.94 -8.40 1.48
C GLY A 226 -22.96 -6.93 1.06
N GLN A 227 -21.80 -6.35 0.76
CA GLN A 227 -21.66 -4.96 0.33
C GLN A 227 -21.62 -4.88 -1.21
N ASP A 228 -22.07 -3.77 -1.79
CA ASP A 228 -21.92 -3.53 -3.23
C ASP A 228 -20.45 -3.62 -3.60
N ALA A 229 -20.08 -4.51 -4.53
CA ALA A 229 -18.70 -4.68 -4.92
C ALA A 229 -18.18 -3.44 -5.67
N LEU A 230 -19.01 -2.80 -6.48
CA LEU A 230 -18.57 -1.90 -7.54
C LEU A 230 -18.30 -0.46 -7.11
N GLU A 231 -18.77 -0.07 -5.93
CA GLU A 231 -18.43 1.23 -5.34
C GLU A 231 -17.19 1.10 -4.45
N PRO A 232 -16.41 2.18 -4.24
CA PRO A 232 -16.40 3.42 -5.02
C PRO A 232 -15.74 3.21 -6.39
N GLU A 233 -15.76 4.22 -7.25
CA GLU A 233 -14.94 4.22 -8.47
C GLU A 233 -13.45 4.24 -8.12
N PHE A 234 -12.64 3.48 -8.87
CA PHE A 234 -11.19 3.47 -8.72
C PHE A 234 -10.51 4.08 -9.94
N TYR A 235 -9.55 4.94 -9.67
CA TYR A 235 -8.64 5.49 -10.65
C TYR A 235 -7.22 5.09 -10.28
N PHE A 236 -6.37 4.81 -11.26
CA PHE A 236 -4.98 4.44 -11.04
C PHE A 236 -4.07 5.46 -11.72
N GLY A 237 -2.88 5.66 -11.16
CA GLY A 237 -1.85 6.54 -11.73
C GLY A 237 -0.44 6.02 -11.44
N LEU A 238 0.48 6.30 -12.35
CA LEU A 238 1.91 6.03 -12.23
C LEU A 238 2.66 7.18 -12.92
N PRO A 239 3.80 7.64 -12.38
CA PRO A 239 4.64 8.63 -13.03
C PRO A 239 4.93 8.29 -14.51
N GLY A 240 4.61 9.21 -15.41
CA GLY A 240 4.88 9.09 -16.85
C GLY A 240 4.06 8.03 -17.60
N TRP A 241 2.99 7.49 -17.00
CA TRP A 241 2.14 6.48 -17.66
C TRP A 241 1.23 7.08 -18.74
N ASP A 242 0.53 8.16 -18.43
CA ASP A 242 -0.37 8.84 -19.36
C ASP A 242 0.36 9.88 -20.23
N GLY A 243 1.63 10.18 -19.92
CA GLY A 243 2.44 11.20 -20.60
C GLY A 243 1.98 12.63 -20.35
N GLU A 244 0.95 12.82 -19.52
CA GLU A 244 0.33 14.11 -19.19
C GLU A 244 0.60 14.50 -17.73
N ASN A 245 0.58 13.53 -16.82
CA ASN A 245 0.80 13.73 -15.40
C ASN A 245 2.12 13.09 -14.95
N GLU A 246 3.02 13.89 -14.39
CA GLU A 246 4.31 13.37 -13.94
C GLU A 246 4.22 12.72 -12.54
N TYR A 247 3.20 13.03 -11.72
CA TYR A 247 2.90 12.48 -10.38
C TYR A 247 4.08 12.39 -9.38
N ALA A 248 5.29 12.79 -9.77
CA ALA A 248 6.54 12.50 -9.08
C ALA A 248 6.59 13.15 -7.70
N GLU A 249 6.05 14.36 -7.59
CA GLU A 249 5.91 15.11 -6.35
C GLU A 249 5.06 14.33 -5.33
N PHE A 250 3.94 13.75 -5.76
CA PHE A 250 3.07 13.00 -4.86
C PHE A 250 3.72 11.74 -4.30
N ILE A 251 4.59 11.10 -5.08
CA ILE A 251 5.32 9.92 -4.62
C ILE A 251 6.21 10.26 -3.42
N ARG A 252 6.74 11.49 -3.35
CA ARG A 252 7.58 11.94 -2.22
C ARG A 252 6.85 11.87 -0.87
N ILE A 253 5.53 12.02 -0.86
CA ILE A 253 4.69 11.86 0.33
C ILE A 253 4.90 10.46 0.93
N ALA A 254 4.84 9.42 0.10
CA ALA A 254 5.00 8.05 0.53
C ALA A 254 6.47 7.64 0.68
N ASP A 255 7.41 8.23 -0.08
CA ASP A 255 8.85 7.96 0.03
C ASP A 255 9.42 8.31 1.40
N TYR A 256 8.95 9.40 2.02
CA TYR A 256 9.35 9.76 3.39
C TYR A 256 8.97 8.66 4.40
N LEU A 257 7.80 8.05 4.21
CA LEU A 257 7.32 6.94 5.05
C LEU A 257 8.13 5.67 4.76
N ALA A 258 8.23 5.27 3.49
CA ALA A 258 8.89 4.05 3.06
C ALA A 258 10.39 4.05 3.40
N GLY A 259 11.10 5.14 3.08
CA GLY A 259 12.53 5.28 3.33
C GLY A 259 12.88 5.28 4.82
N THR A 260 12.06 5.93 5.66
CA THR A 260 12.24 5.97 7.12
C THR A 260 12.03 4.59 7.74
N LEU A 261 10.94 3.93 7.39
CA LEU A 261 10.56 2.65 7.98
C LEU A 261 11.39 1.47 7.45
N ALA A 262 11.92 1.55 6.23
CA ALA A 262 12.89 0.55 5.77
C ALA A 262 14.20 0.59 6.56
N ASP A 263 14.56 1.77 7.09
CA ASP A 263 15.79 2.00 7.82
C ASP A 263 15.71 1.63 9.31
N ILE A 264 14.51 1.65 9.89
CA ILE A 264 14.33 1.43 11.33
C ILE A 264 14.78 0.02 11.74
N LYS A 265 15.62 -0.06 12.77
CA LYS A 265 16.00 -1.32 13.41
C LYS A 265 15.09 -1.56 14.61
N LEU A 266 14.37 -2.67 14.60
CA LEU A 266 13.51 -3.11 15.70
C LEU A 266 14.23 -4.18 16.54
N PRO A 267 14.04 -4.20 17.88
CA PRO A 267 13.17 -3.32 18.67
C PRO A 267 13.81 -1.99 19.11
N GLU A 268 15.10 -1.74 18.82
CA GLU A 268 15.84 -0.60 19.36
C GLU A 268 15.35 0.77 18.85
N MET A 269 14.56 0.78 17.76
CA MET A 269 14.06 1.98 17.07
C MET A 269 15.17 2.96 16.70
N THR A 270 16.28 2.42 16.19
CA THR A 270 17.44 3.22 15.73
C THR A 270 17.50 3.31 14.21
N PHE A 271 18.15 4.36 13.72
CA PHE A 271 18.32 4.66 12.31
C PHE A 271 19.80 4.72 11.94
N SER A 272 20.12 4.36 10.69
CA SER A 272 21.45 4.50 10.12
C SER A 272 21.80 5.96 9.79
N HIS A 273 20.78 6.80 9.56
CA HIS A 273 20.94 8.21 9.24
C HIS A 273 20.00 9.11 10.06
N ALA A 274 20.52 10.24 10.54
CA ALA A 274 19.80 11.20 11.37
C ALA A 274 18.55 11.82 10.70
N LYS A 275 18.47 11.82 9.36
CA LYS A 275 17.31 12.35 8.61
C LYS A 275 15.99 11.61 8.87
N PHE A 276 16.07 10.33 9.27
CA PHE A 276 14.89 9.49 9.47
C PHE A 276 14.23 9.69 10.84
N GLU A 277 15.02 10.05 11.86
CA GLU A 277 14.50 10.21 13.22
C GLU A 277 13.43 11.32 13.34
N PRO A 278 13.59 12.52 12.75
CA PRO A 278 12.53 13.53 12.76
C PRO A 278 11.24 13.05 12.08
N VAL A 279 11.34 12.30 10.99
CA VAL A 279 10.16 11.75 10.31
C VAL A 279 9.46 10.74 11.22
N PHE A 280 10.22 9.81 11.78
CA PHE A 280 9.67 8.78 12.66
C PHE A 280 9.00 9.37 13.91
N ARG A 281 9.70 10.28 14.58
CA ARG A 281 9.23 10.89 15.83
C ARG A 281 7.97 11.73 15.62
N ASN A 282 7.93 12.55 14.57
CA ASN A 282 6.77 13.42 14.34
C ASN A 282 5.56 12.64 13.82
N LEU A 283 5.76 11.64 12.95
CA LEU A 283 4.64 10.94 12.32
C LEU A 283 4.15 9.73 13.10
N PHE A 284 5.05 8.88 13.61
CA PHE A 284 4.70 7.57 14.18
C PHE A 284 4.71 7.52 15.71
N VAL A 285 5.45 8.42 16.36
CA VAL A 285 5.50 8.50 17.84
C VAL A 285 4.54 9.56 18.36
N ASN A 286 4.61 10.78 17.82
CA ASN A 286 3.81 11.92 18.28
C ASN A 286 2.57 12.18 17.41
N GLY A 287 2.51 11.59 16.22
CA GLY A 287 1.47 11.85 15.23
C GLY A 287 0.23 10.96 15.43
N PRO A 288 -0.99 11.51 15.34
CA PRO A 288 -2.22 10.72 15.45
C PRO A 288 -2.64 10.04 14.13
N ASN A 289 -2.01 10.41 13.01
CA ASN A 289 -2.46 10.08 11.67
C ASN A 289 -1.55 9.05 10.96
N ALA A 290 -0.88 8.18 11.72
CA ALA A 290 -0.03 7.14 11.16
C ALA A 290 -0.25 5.80 11.86
N ALA A 291 -0.43 4.75 11.07
CA ALA A 291 -0.48 3.38 11.54
C ALA A 291 0.70 2.59 10.99
N LEU A 292 1.36 1.85 11.88
CA LEU A 292 2.45 0.95 11.53
C LEU A 292 2.04 -0.49 11.78
N VAL A 293 2.15 -1.33 10.76
CA VAL A 293 1.84 -2.75 10.83
C VAL A 293 3.11 -3.54 10.56
N GLU A 294 3.45 -4.45 11.47
CA GLU A 294 4.52 -5.41 11.25
C GLU A 294 3.91 -6.75 10.85
N VAL A 295 4.38 -7.30 9.73
CA VAL A 295 3.97 -8.60 9.20
C VAL A 295 5.15 -9.56 9.30
N LEU A 296 4.95 -10.64 10.04
CA LEU A 296 5.99 -11.58 10.46
C LEU A 296 5.71 -12.97 9.90
N ALA A 297 6.75 -13.59 9.35
CA ALA A 297 6.73 -15.02 9.10
C ALA A 297 6.81 -15.78 10.44
N ARG A 298 6.09 -16.89 10.55
CA ARG A 298 6.18 -17.84 11.67
C ARG A 298 6.97 -19.06 11.24
N ASP A 299 7.66 -19.66 12.20
CA ASP A 299 8.26 -20.97 12.03
C ASP A 299 7.22 -21.98 11.57
N GLY A 300 7.57 -22.82 10.59
CA GLY A 300 6.65 -23.77 9.97
C GLY A 300 5.79 -23.19 8.82
N GLY A 301 6.11 -22.00 8.32
CA GLY A 301 5.50 -21.44 7.11
C GLY A 301 4.20 -20.67 7.33
N GLY A 302 3.90 -20.26 8.58
CA GLY A 302 2.75 -19.42 8.90
C GLY A 302 3.05 -17.92 8.74
N VAL A 303 2.02 -17.09 8.86
CA VAL A 303 2.14 -15.62 8.91
C VAL A 303 1.35 -15.06 10.09
N THR A 304 1.85 -13.98 10.67
CA THR A 304 1.13 -13.18 11.66
C THR A 304 1.39 -11.70 11.42
N ALA A 305 0.56 -10.84 11.99
CA ALA A 305 0.73 -9.41 11.87
C ALA A 305 0.30 -8.76 13.18
N ARG A 306 0.93 -7.63 13.51
CA ARG A 306 0.58 -6.83 14.68
C ARG A 306 0.71 -5.35 14.35
N ARG A 307 -0.12 -4.53 15.00
CA ARG A 307 0.08 -3.09 15.02
C ARG A 307 1.27 -2.77 15.92
N LEU A 308 2.18 -1.96 15.44
CA LEU A 308 3.22 -1.32 16.25
C LEU A 308 2.71 0.05 16.68
N VAL A 309 2.87 0.36 17.97
CA VAL A 309 2.59 1.68 18.54
C VAL A 309 3.90 2.17 19.18
N PRO A 310 4.76 2.83 18.40
CA PRO A 310 5.99 3.40 18.94
C PRO A 310 5.66 4.42 20.03
N THR A 311 6.32 4.31 21.16
CA THR A 311 6.24 5.31 22.22
C THR A 311 7.59 6.00 22.34
N ALA A 312 7.59 7.30 22.62
CA ALA A 312 8.82 7.96 23.01
C ALA A 312 9.30 7.31 24.32
N PRO A 313 10.61 7.04 24.49
CA PRO A 313 11.11 6.74 25.82
C PRO A 313 10.70 7.91 26.73
N ILE A 314 10.03 7.60 27.85
CA ILE A 314 9.75 8.59 28.88
C ILE A 314 11.12 8.96 29.46
N ILE A 315 11.71 10.03 28.96
CA ILE A 315 12.86 10.65 29.62
C ILE A 315 12.27 11.37 30.84
N LEU A 316 12.28 10.68 31.98
CA LEU A 316 12.02 11.27 33.30
C LEU A 316 13.18 12.15 33.73
#